data_AF-A0A5R2N9M3-F1
#
_entry.id   AF-A0A5R2N9M3-F1
#
_cell.length_a   1.000
_cell.length_b   1.000
_cell.length_c   1.000
_cell.angle_alpha   90.00
_cell.angle_beta   90.00
_cell.angle_gamma   90.00
#
_symmetry.space_group_name_H-M   'P 1'
#
loop_
_entity.id
_entity.type
_entity.pdbx_description
1 polymer ?
#
loop_
_entity_poly.entity_id
_entity_poly.type
_entity_poly.pdbx_seq_one_letter_code
_entity_poly.pdbx_strand_id
1 'polypeptide(L)'
;PDWVGNVAVLQSYNRLGHEADALRSYVKNLLDAQNPVLDWWAIANALNRLSSTISMMVVLLIGAYLVTHGQLRIGDVIAFTGFATLLISRLDQMSAFANQISEARAKLEDFYKLEDSAADTAEPDGLRDLSNVTGHVRFEDVSFEFANSGQGVSDVSFEVQAGQTVAIVGPTGAGKTTLINLLQRVFSPSSGRILIDGIDTRTVTRKSLRHSIATVFQDAGLLNRSIEDNIRVGRADATNDEIHAAATAAAAQDFILAKSNGYDTVVGERGGQLSGGERQRIAIARA
;
A
#
# COMPACT_ATOMS: atom_id res chain seq x y z
N PRO A 1 -1.39 -8.66 -12.97
CA PRO A 1 -0.92 -9.49 -14.09
C PRO A 1 -0.52 -8.63 -15.28
N ASP A 2 0.77 -8.62 -15.61
CA ASP A 2 1.39 -7.63 -16.51
C ASP A 2 0.95 -7.73 -17.97
N TRP A 3 0.33 -8.85 -18.37
CA TRP A 3 -0.19 -9.08 -19.72
C TRP A 3 -1.47 -8.29 -20.02
N VAL A 4 -2.29 -7.97 -19.01
CA VAL A 4 -3.52 -7.16 -19.19
C VAL A 4 -3.19 -5.73 -19.60
N GLY A 5 -2.06 -5.20 -19.11
CA GLY A 5 -1.58 -3.87 -19.48
C GLY A 5 -0.83 -3.82 -20.82
N ASN A 6 -0.42 -4.98 -21.37
CA ASN A 6 0.49 -5.07 -22.52
C ASN A 6 -0.11 -5.86 -23.71
N VAL A 7 -1.44 -5.88 -23.84
CA VAL A 7 -2.15 -6.60 -24.91
C VAL A 7 -1.68 -6.19 -26.31
N ALA A 8 -1.36 -4.90 -26.51
CA ALA A 8 -0.84 -4.38 -27.78
C ALA A 8 0.51 -5.01 -28.19
N VAL A 9 1.39 -5.29 -27.21
CA VAL A 9 2.68 -5.96 -27.44
C VAL A 9 2.47 -7.44 -27.77
N LEU A 10 1.54 -8.09 -27.08
CA LEU A 10 1.23 -9.51 -27.34
C LEU A 10 0.58 -9.70 -28.72
N GLN A 11 -0.23 -8.73 -29.15
CA GLN A 11 -0.79 -8.69 -30.50
C GLN A 11 0.28 -8.43 -31.57
N SER A 12 1.20 -7.48 -31.33
CA SER A 12 2.24 -7.14 -32.32
C SER A 12 3.22 -8.28 -32.60
N TYR A 13 3.41 -9.18 -31.64
CA TYR A 13 4.26 -10.38 -31.78
C TYR A 13 3.48 -11.69 -31.94
N ASN A 14 2.16 -11.62 -32.12
CA ASN A 14 1.29 -12.78 -32.32
C ASN A 14 1.41 -13.86 -31.23
N ARG A 15 1.71 -13.45 -29.99
CA ARG A 15 2.01 -14.33 -28.84
C ARG A 15 0.84 -14.56 -27.88
N LEU A 16 -0.34 -14.05 -28.23
CA LEU A 16 -1.56 -14.20 -27.43
C LEU A 16 -1.88 -15.67 -27.10
N GLY A 17 -1.67 -16.60 -28.03
CA GLY A 17 -1.89 -18.03 -27.78
C GLY A 17 -0.93 -18.61 -26.73
N HIS A 18 0.36 -18.29 -26.84
CA HIS A 18 1.39 -18.78 -25.92
C HIS A 18 1.17 -18.29 -24.48
N GLU A 19 0.79 -17.02 -24.30
CA GLU A 19 0.50 -16.50 -22.95
C GLU A 19 -0.86 -16.93 -22.42
N ALA A 20 -1.84 -17.18 -23.28
CA ALA A 20 -3.09 -17.81 -22.86
C ALA A 20 -2.84 -19.24 -22.34
N ASP A 21 -1.93 -19.99 -22.97
CA ASP A 21 -1.56 -21.33 -22.53
C ASP A 21 -0.71 -21.32 -21.25
N ALA A 22 0.22 -20.36 -21.11
CA ALA A 22 0.97 -20.14 -19.88
C ALA A 22 0.04 -19.78 -18.72
N LEU A 23 -0.96 -18.91 -18.97
CA LEU A 23 -1.96 -18.53 -17.98
C LEU A 23 -2.88 -19.69 -17.60
N ARG A 24 -3.33 -20.48 -18.58
CA ARG A 24 -4.09 -21.71 -18.29
C ARG A 24 -3.29 -22.68 -17.43
N SER A 25 -1.99 -22.83 -17.70
CA SER A 25 -1.10 -23.67 -16.93
C SER A 25 -0.90 -23.14 -15.50
N TYR A 26 -0.74 -21.83 -15.35
CA TYR A 26 -0.63 -21.18 -14.03
C TYR A 26 -1.92 -21.30 -13.21
N VAL A 27 -3.07 -21.01 -13.83
CA VAL A 27 -4.39 -21.16 -13.20
C VAL A 27 -4.63 -22.62 -12.84
N LYS A 28 -4.25 -23.57 -13.70
CA LYS A 28 -4.35 -25.00 -13.41
C LYS A 28 -3.48 -25.39 -12.21
N ASN A 29 -2.22 -24.96 -12.17
CA ASN A 29 -1.34 -25.25 -11.03
C ASN A 29 -1.85 -24.60 -9.72
N LEU A 30 -2.42 -23.40 -9.81
CA LEU A 30 -3.03 -22.72 -8.66
C LEU A 30 -4.27 -23.46 -8.16
N LEU A 31 -5.13 -23.91 -9.09
CA LEU A 31 -6.30 -24.72 -8.78
C LEU A 31 -5.90 -26.09 -8.24
N ASP A 32 -4.88 -26.74 -8.78
CA ASP A 32 -4.37 -28.03 -8.29
C ASP A 32 -3.77 -27.91 -6.88
N ALA A 33 -3.23 -26.73 -6.51
CA ALA A 33 -2.76 -26.44 -5.15
C ALA A 33 -3.88 -26.03 -4.19
N GLN A 34 -4.93 -25.36 -4.66
CA GLN A 34 -6.06 -24.90 -3.83
C GLN A 34 -7.18 -25.92 -3.68
N ASN A 35 -7.49 -26.70 -4.72
CA ASN A 35 -8.52 -27.74 -4.71
C ASN A 35 -8.40 -28.70 -3.54
N PRO A 36 -7.23 -29.25 -3.17
CA PRO A 36 -7.16 -30.13 -2.01
C PRO A 36 -7.60 -29.42 -0.71
N VAL A 37 -7.26 -28.13 -0.53
CA VAL A 37 -7.69 -27.35 0.64
C VAL A 37 -9.20 -27.05 0.61
N LEU A 38 -9.73 -26.68 -0.57
CA LEU A 38 -11.15 -26.41 -0.77
C LEU A 38 -12.01 -27.67 -0.65
N ASP A 39 -11.51 -28.81 -1.12
CA ASP A 39 -12.15 -30.12 -1.01
C ASP A 39 -12.20 -30.57 0.46
N TRP A 40 -11.10 -30.40 1.20
CA TRP A 40 -11.11 -30.63 2.66
C TRP A 40 -12.09 -29.74 3.39
N TRP A 41 -12.22 -28.47 2.98
CA TRP A 41 -13.18 -27.55 3.56
C TRP A 41 -14.64 -27.90 3.20
N ALA A 42 -14.88 -28.34 1.96
CA ALA A 42 -16.17 -28.83 1.50
C ALA A 42 -16.58 -30.12 2.21
N ILE A 43 -15.65 -31.06 2.40
CA ILE A 43 -15.85 -32.29 3.17
C ILE A 43 -16.12 -31.95 4.64
N ALA A 44 -15.36 -31.05 5.26
CA ALA A 44 -15.59 -30.62 6.63
C ALA A 44 -16.98 -29.97 6.81
N ASN A 45 -17.41 -29.12 5.88
CA ASN A 45 -18.74 -28.51 5.90
C ASN A 45 -19.86 -29.53 5.64
N ALA A 46 -19.66 -30.47 4.72
CA ALA A 46 -20.59 -31.56 4.48
C ALA A 46 -20.73 -32.45 5.72
N LEU A 47 -19.62 -32.79 6.37
CA LEU A 47 -19.58 -33.57 7.60
C LEU A 47 -20.31 -32.84 8.75
N ASN A 48 -20.13 -31.52 8.86
CA ASN A 48 -20.82 -30.73 9.87
C ASN A 48 -22.35 -30.72 9.65
N ARG A 49 -22.81 -30.52 8.39
CA ARG A 49 -24.24 -30.60 8.04
C ARG A 49 -24.83 -32.00 8.24
N LEU A 50 -24.06 -33.04 7.91
CA LEU A 50 -24.47 -34.42 8.13
C LEU A 50 -24.56 -34.75 9.62
N SER A 51 -23.65 -34.25 10.46
CA SER A 51 -23.68 -34.45 11.91
C SER A 51 -25.01 -33.97 12.52
N SER A 52 -25.44 -32.75 12.18
CA SER A 52 -26.73 -32.19 12.62
C SER A 52 -27.92 -33.04 12.14
N THR A 53 -27.91 -33.43 10.86
CA THR A 53 -29.00 -34.23 10.27
C THR A 53 -29.08 -35.64 10.87
N ILE A 54 -27.93 -36.29 11.09
CA ILE A 54 -27.83 -37.61 11.72
C ILE A 54 -28.27 -37.54 13.18
N SER A 55 -27.84 -36.51 13.92
CA SER A 55 -28.26 -36.30 15.31
C SER A 55 -29.78 -36.19 15.41
N MET A 56 -30.40 -35.41 14.51
CA MET A 56 -31.85 -35.27 14.43
C MET A 56 -32.56 -36.60 14.08
N MET A 57 -32.01 -37.37 13.12
CA MET A 57 -32.55 -38.69 12.78
C MET A 57 -32.50 -39.65 13.98
N VAL A 58 -31.39 -39.67 14.73
CA VAL A 58 -31.24 -40.52 15.92
C VAL A 58 -32.26 -40.13 16.99
N VAL A 59 -32.44 -38.83 17.25
CA VAL A 59 -33.43 -38.33 18.21
C VAL A 59 -34.85 -38.78 17.82
N LEU A 60 -35.22 -38.66 16.55
CA LEU A 60 -36.54 -39.06 16.06
C LEU A 60 -36.74 -40.58 16.10
N LEU A 61 -35.74 -41.37 15.72
CA LEU A 61 -35.81 -42.84 15.74
C LEU A 61 -35.97 -43.39 17.16
N ILE A 62 -35.17 -42.87 18.11
CA ILE A 62 -35.28 -43.25 19.53
C ILE A 62 -36.63 -42.78 20.10
N GLY A 63 -37.04 -41.55 19.79
CA GLY A 63 -38.35 -41.02 20.20
C GLY A 63 -39.52 -41.88 19.70
N ALA A 64 -39.50 -42.26 18.42
CA ALA A 64 -40.51 -43.14 17.83
C ALA A 64 -40.52 -44.53 18.49
N TYR A 65 -39.34 -45.11 18.74
CA TYR A 65 -39.22 -46.40 19.43
C TYR A 65 -39.79 -46.39 20.86
N LEU A 66 -39.57 -45.31 21.61
CA LEU A 66 -40.09 -45.17 22.98
C LEU A 66 -41.60 -44.93 23.02
N VAL A 67 -42.16 -44.24 22.02
CA VAL A 67 -43.61 -44.07 21.87
C VAL A 67 -44.29 -45.40 21.55
N THR A 68 -43.73 -46.24 20.69
CA THR A 68 -44.31 -47.56 20.36
C THR A 68 -44.32 -48.53 21.54
N HIS A 69 -43.41 -48.35 22.50
CA HIS A 69 -43.38 -49.12 23.77
C HIS A 69 -44.20 -48.47 24.90
N GLY A 70 -44.94 -47.39 24.61
CA GLY A 70 -45.81 -46.72 25.58
C GLY A 70 -45.08 -45.94 26.69
N GLN A 71 -43.78 -45.71 26.55
CA GLN A 71 -42.95 -45.05 27.56
C GLN A 71 -42.99 -43.52 27.44
N LEU A 72 -43.34 -42.98 26.28
CA LEU A 72 -43.45 -41.55 26.00
C LEU A 72 -44.74 -41.22 25.24
N ARG A 73 -45.24 -40.00 25.40
CA ARG A 73 -46.32 -39.45 24.55
C ARG A 73 -45.72 -38.79 23.31
N ILE A 74 -46.51 -38.71 22.25
CA ILE A 74 -46.11 -38.03 21.01
C ILE A 74 -45.70 -36.56 21.27
N GLY A 75 -46.38 -35.88 22.21
CA GLY A 75 -46.06 -34.52 22.61
C GLY A 75 -44.67 -34.37 23.26
N ASP A 76 -44.20 -35.39 23.97
CA ASP A 76 -42.88 -35.37 24.62
C ASP A 76 -41.76 -35.43 23.58
N VAL A 77 -41.95 -36.21 22.51
CA VAL A 77 -41.02 -36.27 21.37
C VAL A 77 -40.96 -34.93 20.66
N ILE A 78 -42.10 -34.29 20.38
CA ILE A 78 -42.15 -32.97 19.73
C ILE A 78 -41.42 -31.91 20.57
N ALA A 79 -41.65 -31.88 21.88
CA ALA A 79 -40.97 -30.96 22.79
C ALA A 79 -39.45 -31.20 22.83
N PHE A 80 -39.04 -32.47 22.91
CA PHE A 80 -37.62 -32.83 22.92
C PHE A 80 -36.93 -32.48 21.59
N THR A 81 -37.59 -32.71 20.46
CA THR A 81 -37.11 -32.29 19.14
C THR A 81 -36.92 -30.77 19.05
N GLY A 82 -37.84 -29.99 19.62
CA GLY A 82 -37.70 -28.53 19.75
C GLY A 82 -36.47 -28.12 20.58
N PHE A 83 -36.22 -28.77 21.71
CA PHE A 83 -35.01 -28.50 22.51
C PHE A 83 -33.72 -28.94 21.82
N ALA A 84 -33.74 -30.09 21.13
CA ALA A 84 -32.59 -30.60 20.39
C ALA A 84 -32.18 -29.64 19.26
N THR A 85 -33.15 -29.14 18.48
CA THR A 85 -32.87 -28.16 17.42
C THR A 85 -32.30 -26.84 17.95
N LEU A 86 -32.79 -26.36 19.10
CA LEU A 86 -32.23 -25.19 19.76
C LEU A 86 -30.78 -25.42 20.18
N LEU A 87 -30.47 -26.57 20.78
CA LEU A 87 -29.11 -26.92 21.23
C LEU A 87 -28.14 -27.04 20.06
N ILE A 88 -28.54 -27.73 18.98
CA ILE A 88 -27.74 -27.88 17.76
C ILE A 88 -27.43 -26.49 17.17
N SER A 89 -28.43 -25.61 17.07
CA SER A 89 -28.23 -24.25 16.56
C SER A 89 -27.22 -23.44 17.38
N ARG A 90 -27.20 -23.62 18.71
CA ARG A 90 -26.22 -22.94 19.58
C ARG A 90 -24.81 -23.49 19.38
N LEU A 91 -24.65 -24.80 19.18
CA LEU A 91 -23.36 -25.40 18.87
C LEU A 91 -22.82 -24.92 17.52
N ASP A 92 -23.68 -24.81 16.50
CA ASP A 92 -23.31 -24.27 15.20
C ASP A 92 -22.84 -22.81 15.30
N GLN A 93 -23.53 -21.99 16.10
CA GLN A 93 -23.12 -20.60 16.38
C GLN A 93 -21.74 -20.53 17.04
N MET A 94 -21.45 -21.41 18.00
CA MET A 94 -20.13 -21.46 18.65
C MET A 94 -19.03 -21.86 17.65
N SER A 95 -19.29 -22.82 16.77
CA SER A 95 -18.35 -23.20 15.71
C SER A 95 -18.09 -22.06 14.73
N ALA A 96 -19.15 -21.35 14.31
CA ALA A 96 -19.01 -20.18 13.44
C ALA A 96 -18.20 -19.05 14.11
N PHE A 97 -18.45 -18.81 15.39
CA PHE A 97 -17.71 -17.82 16.18
C PHE A 97 -16.22 -18.18 16.30
N ALA A 98 -15.88 -19.46 16.51
CA ALA A 98 -14.48 -19.92 16.54
C ALA A 98 -13.75 -19.70 15.20
N ASN A 99 -14.44 -19.96 14.08
CA ASN A 99 -13.91 -19.67 12.74
C ASN A 99 -13.71 -18.16 12.53
N GLN A 100 -14.66 -17.34 12.96
CA GLN A 100 -14.56 -15.88 12.87
C GLN A 100 -13.37 -15.33 13.68
N ILE A 101 -13.12 -15.86 14.88
CA ILE A 101 -11.94 -15.49 15.68
C ILE A 101 -10.65 -15.83 14.93
N SER A 102 -10.57 -17.00 14.30
CA SER A 102 -9.39 -17.42 13.56
C SER A 102 -9.11 -16.51 12.36
N GLU A 103 -10.16 -16.13 11.62
CA GLU A 103 -10.04 -15.18 10.50
C GLU A 103 -9.64 -13.78 10.96
N ALA A 104 -10.23 -13.29 12.06
CA ALA A 104 -9.90 -11.98 12.61
C ALA A 104 -8.45 -11.91 13.12
N ARG A 105 -7.95 -12.99 13.73
CA ARG A 105 -6.55 -13.08 14.18
C ARG A 105 -5.56 -12.96 13.03
N ALA A 106 -5.80 -13.63 11.91
CA ALA A 106 -4.93 -13.53 10.74
C ALA A 106 -4.83 -12.09 10.20
N LYS A 107 -5.98 -11.38 10.13
CA LYS A 107 -6.02 -9.98 9.70
C LYS A 107 -5.32 -9.03 10.68
N LEU A 108 -5.43 -9.31 11.98
CA LEU A 108 -4.76 -8.52 13.02
C LEU A 108 -3.24 -8.73 13.01
N GLU A 109 -2.76 -9.94 12.74
CA GLU A 109 -1.33 -10.22 12.63
C GLU A 109 -0.68 -9.40 11.50
N ASP A 110 -1.34 -9.31 10.35
CA ASP A 110 -0.87 -8.48 9.23
C ASP A 110 -0.86 -6.99 9.59
N PHE A 111 -1.87 -6.52 10.32
CA PHE A 111 -1.91 -5.14 10.82
C PHE A 111 -0.76 -4.86 11.79
N TYR A 112 -0.50 -5.73 12.77
CA TYR A 112 0.59 -5.55 13.72
C TYR A 112 1.96 -5.63 13.05
N LYS A 113 2.15 -6.50 12.04
CA LYS A 113 3.39 -6.51 11.24
C LYS A 113 3.65 -5.17 10.54
N LEU A 114 2.60 -4.52 10.03
CA LEU A 114 2.69 -3.20 9.43
C LEU A 114 3.01 -2.12 10.46
N GLU A 115 2.38 -2.17 11.64
CA GLU A 115 2.61 -1.23 12.75
C GLU A 115 4.05 -1.33 13.27
N ASP A 116 4.54 -2.55 13.53
CA ASP A 116 5.90 -2.80 14.00
C ASP A 116 6.95 -2.31 12.99
N SER A 117 6.72 -2.53 11.68
CA SER A 117 7.60 -2.03 10.62
C SER A 117 7.67 -0.49 10.56
N ALA A 118 6.58 0.19 10.90
CA ALA A 118 6.56 1.65 10.97
C ALA A 118 7.32 2.16 12.20
N ALA A 119 7.27 1.43 13.32
CA ALA A 119 8.00 1.76 14.54
C ALA A 119 9.53 1.68 14.36
N ASP A 120 10.04 0.72 13.57
CA ASP A 120 11.47 0.63 13.22
C ASP A 120 11.98 1.85 12.44
N THR A 121 11.07 2.63 11.84
CA THR A 121 11.40 3.85 11.08
C THR A 121 11.16 5.13 11.90
N ALA A 122 10.79 5.01 13.18
CA ALA A 122 10.52 6.14 14.05
C ALA A 122 11.78 7.00 14.29
N GLU A 123 11.57 8.31 14.41
CA GLU A 123 12.67 9.22 14.70
C GLU A 123 13.01 9.18 16.21
N PRO A 124 14.30 9.22 16.59
CA PRO A 124 14.69 9.39 17.99
C PRO A 124 14.05 10.61 18.64
N ASP A 125 13.68 10.50 19.91
CA ASP A 125 13.21 11.65 20.69
C ASP A 125 14.33 12.68 20.90
N GLY A 126 13.95 13.96 20.95
CA GLY A 126 14.89 15.06 21.22
C GLY A 126 15.70 15.56 20.03
N LEU A 127 15.35 15.16 18.81
CA LEU A 127 15.91 15.76 17.60
C LEU A 127 15.55 17.24 17.50
N ARG A 128 16.47 18.02 16.95
CA ARG A 128 16.33 19.47 16.79
C ARG A 128 15.72 19.77 15.42
N ASP A 129 15.06 20.91 15.28
CA ASP A 129 14.67 21.39 13.96
C ASP A 129 15.86 22.03 13.25
N LEU A 130 16.03 21.67 11.98
CA LEU A 130 16.92 22.36 11.06
C LEU A 130 16.33 23.75 10.76
N SER A 131 17.11 24.81 11.01
CA SER A 131 16.67 26.20 10.81
C SER A 131 17.78 27.01 10.14
N ASN A 132 17.39 28.11 9.45
CA ASN A 132 18.31 29.03 8.77
C ASN A 132 19.23 28.34 7.75
N VAL A 133 18.65 27.45 6.92
CA VAL A 133 19.41 26.68 5.92
C VAL A 133 19.92 27.60 4.81
N THR A 134 21.22 27.55 4.53
CA THR A 134 21.87 28.26 3.43
C THR A 134 22.02 27.39 2.17
N GLY A 135 22.02 26.07 2.34
CA GLY A 135 22.03 25.10 1.24
C GLY A 135 23.41 24.55 0.87
N HIS A 136 24.39 24.63 1.78
CA HIS A 136 25.65 23.90 1.65
C HIS A 136 25.40 22.41 1.92
N VAL A 137 25.81 21.52 1.01
CA VAL A 137 25.58 20.06 1.14
C VAL A 137 26.89 19.32 1.02
N ARG A 138 27.14 18.37 1.93
CA ARG A 138 28.35 17.53 1.89
C ARG A 138 28.02 16.06 2.15
N PHE A 139 28.49 15.21 1.26
CA PHE A 139 28.50 13.75 1.41
C PHE A 139 29.91 13.35 1.86
N GLU A 140 30.01 12.59 2.96
CA GLU A 140 31.27 12.08 3.50
C GLU A 140 31.21 10.55 3.61
N ASP A 141 31.93 9.88 2.71
CA ASP A 141 32.15 8.43 2.64
C ASP A 141 30.84 7.64 2.74
N VAL A 142 29.83 8.11 2.00
CA VAL A 142 28.46 7.61 2.08
C VAL A 142 28.34 6.31 1.30
N SER A 143 27.95 5.26 2.01
CA SER A 143 27.56 3.97 1.41
C SER A 143 26.13 3.60 1.82
N PHE A 144 25.43 2.94 0.90
CA PHE A 144 24.08 2.43 1.11
C PHE A 144 23.79 1.31 0.11
N GLU A 145 23.12 0.27 0.56
CA GLU A 145 22.67 -0.84 -0.29
C GLU A 145 21.21 -1.18 0.01
N PHE A 146 20.39 -1.39 -1.02
CA PHE A 146 19.03 -1.88 -0.83
C PHE A 146 19.08 -3.37 -0.46
N ALA A 147 18.32 -3.73 0.58
CA ALA A 147 18.24 -5.10 1.07
C ALA A 147 17.96 -6.10 -0.08
N ASN A 148 18.79 -7.15 -0.15
CA ASN A 148 18.66 -8.27 -1.09
C ASN A 148 18.75 -7.90 -2.58
N SER A 149 19.30 -6.73 -2.92
CA SER A 149 19.38 -6.28 -4.33
C SER A 149 20.80 -6.25 -4.91
N GLY A 150 21.84 -6.11 -4.07
CA GLY A 150 23.19 -5.80 -4.55
C GLY A 150 23.32 -4.41 -5.19
N GLN A 151 22.27 -3.58 -5.14
CA GLN A 151 22.22 -2.24 -5.75
C GLN A 151 22.35 -1.17 -4.68
N GLY A 152 23.14 -0.15 -4.96
CA GLY A 152 23.47 0.86 -3.97
C GLY A 152 24.44 1.92 -4.46
N VAL A 153 24.96 2.68 -3.49
CA VAL A 153 26.09 3.60 -3.66
C VAL A 153 27.17 3.24 -2.63
N SER A 154 28.43 3.41 -3.00
CA SER A 154 29.58 3.05 -2.15
C SER A 154 30.61 4.17 -2.14
N ASP A 155 31.07 4.54 -0.96
CA ASP A 155 32.17 5.49 -0.70
C ASP A 155 31.99 6.83 -1.44
N VAL A 156 30.76 7.37 -1.44
CA VAL A 156 30.44 8.61 -2.13
C VAL A 156 30.81 9.83 -1.27
N SER A 157 31.73 10.64 -1.79
CA SER A 157 32.19 11.88 -1.17
C SER A 157 32.17 13.03 -2.17
N PHE A 158 31.39 14.08 -1.89
CA PHE A 158 31.37 15.32 -2.66
C PHE A 158 30.77 16.47 -1.85
N GLU A 159 31.02 17.69 -2.31
CA GLU A 159 30.55 18.92 -1.66
C GLU A 159 29.91 19.85 -2.70
N VAL A 160 28.79 20.47 -2.31
CA VAL A 160 28.05 21.45 -3.10
C VAL A 160 27.93 22.73 -2.28
N GLN A 161 28.43 23.84 -2.83
CA GLN A 161 28.36 25.14 -2.17
C GLN A 161 26.94 25.72 -2.23
N ALA A 162 26.59 26.54 -1.25
CA ALA A 162 25.31 27.24 -1.23
C ALA A 162 25.11 28.06 -2.51
N GLY A 163 23.94 27.91 -3.15
CA GLY A 163 23.59 28.58 -4.41
C GLY A 163 24.25 27.99 -5.67
N GLN A 164 25.04 26.92 -5.54
CA GLN A 164 25.68 26.25 -6.68
C GLN A 164 24.69 25.32 -7.39
N THR A 165 24.61 25.44 -8.72
CA THR A 165 23.89 24.47 -9.56
C THR A 165 24.81 23.31 -9.92
N VAL A 166 24.41 22.09 -9.58
CA VAL A 166 25.18 20.85 -9.83
C VAL A 166 24.33 19.84 -10.58
N ALA A 167 24.94 19.11 -11.50
CA ALA A 167 24.32 18.01 -12.22
C ALA A 167 24.99 16.68 -11.85
N ILE A 168 24.19 15.70 -11.45
CA ILE A 168 24.66 14.32 -11.21
C ILE A 168 24.37 13.50 -12.46
N VAL A 169 25.42 13.09 -13.17
CA VAL A 169 25.32 12.36 -14.44
C VAL A 169 25.90 10.96 -14.32
N GLY A 170 25.34 10.02 -15.07
CA GLY A 170 25.78 8.62 -15.09
C GLY A 170 24.74 7.70 -15.72
N PRO A 171 25.11 6.45 -16.04
CA PRO A 171 24.21 5.48 -16.65
C PRO A 171 23.02 5.13 -15.73
N THR A 172 21.98 4.52 -16.30
CA THR A 172 20.88 3.95 -15.51
C THR A 172 21.44 2.95 -14.50
N GLY A 173 21.00 3.01 -13.24
CA GLY A 173 21.54 2.18 -12.17
C GLY A 173 22.77 2.74 -11.44
N ALA A 174 23.36 3.86 -11.87
CA ALA A 174 24.50 4.47 -11.19
C ALA A 174 24.21 5.11 -9.80
N GLY A 175 23.04 4.86 -9.21
CA GLY A 175 22.70 5.37 -7.87
C GLY A 175 22.24 6.84 -7.80
N LYS A 176 22.01 7.53 -8.92
CA LYS A 176 21.59 8.95 -8.96
C LYS A 176 20.34 9.23 -8.11
N THR A 177 19.28 8.45 -8.32
CA THR A 177 18.03 8.56 -7.55
C THR A 177 18.26 8.19 -6.08
N THR A 178 19.15 7.23 -5.82
CA THR A 178 19.54 6.82 -4.46
C THR A 178 20.19 7.98 -3.71
N LEU A 179 21.09 8.76 -4.33
CA LEU A 179 21.70 9.94 -3.70
C LEU A 179 20.66 11.00 -3.31
N ILE A 180 19.70 11.27 -4.19
CA ILE A 180 18.60 12.21 -3.92
C ILE A 180 17.72 11.71 -2.76
N ASN A 181 17.42 10.41 -2.73
CA ASN A 181 16.63 9.79 -1.66
C ASN A 181 17.38 9.79 -0.31
N LEU A 182 18.69 9.60 -0.32
CA LEU A 182 19.53 9.68 0.88
C LEU A 182 19.60 11.12 1.42
N LEU A 183 19.72 12.12 0.56
CA LEU A 183 19.69 13.54 0.95
C LEU A 183 18.37 13.92 1.65
N GLN A 184 17.24 13.42 1.15
CA GLN A 184 15.91 13.62 1.74
C GLN A 184 15.61 12.71 2.96
N ARG A 185 16.59 11.89 3.36
CA ARG A 185 16.47 10.87 4.40
C ARG A 185 15.23 9.99 4.21
N VAL A 186 14.99 9.56 2.96
CA VAL A 186 14.06 8.47 2.62
C VAL A 186 14.68 7.14 3.05
N PHE A 187 15.98 7.01 2.83
CA PHE A 187 16.82 5.95 3.38
C PHE A 187 17.91 6.56 4.25
N SER A 188 18.47 5.75 5.15
CA SER A 188 19.65 6.13 5.94
C SER A 188 20.87 5.42 5.41
N PRO A 189 22.03 6.10 5.28
CA PRO A 189 23.25 5.46 4.82
C PRO A 189 23.73 4.41 5.81
N SER A 190 24.32 3.32 5.31
CA SER A 190 24.91 2.25 6.12
C SER A 190 26.26 2.66 6.71
N SER A 191 27.01 3.51 6.00
CA SER A 191 28.24 4.15 6.49
C SER A 191 28.34 5.60 5.99
N GLY A 192 29.21 6.37 6.64
CA GLY A 192 29.39 7.79 6.32
C GLY A 192 28.29 8.68 6.88
N ARG A 193 28.22 9.91 6.37
CA ARG A 193 27.21 10.91 6.76
C ARG A 193 26.94 11.93 5.68
N ILE A 194 25.75 12.50 5.75
CA ILE A 194 25.31 13.59 4.87
C ILE A 194 25.07 14.81 5.75
N LEU A 195 25.65 15.94 5.36
CA LEU A 195 25.62 17.19 6.10
C LEU A 195 24.89 18.25 5.26
N ILE A 196 24.04 19.04 5.91
CA ILE A 196 23.49 20.28 5.37
C ILE A 196 23.92 21.42 6.29
N ASP A 197 24.64 22.41 5.75
CA ASP A 197 25.26 23.51 6.48
C ASP A 197 26.11 23.03 7.68
N GLY A 198 26.80 21.91 7.50
CA GLY A 198 27.63 21.28 8.53
C GLY A 198 26.88 20.46 9.59
N ILE A 199 25.54 20.34 9.49
CA ILE A 199 24.70 19.58 10.41
C ILE A 199 24.36 18.21 9.79
N ASP A 200 24.59 17.12 10.52
CA ASP A 200 24.24 15.76 10.08
C ASP A 200 22.72 15.61 9.98
N THR A 201 22.23 15.19 8.81
CA THR A 201 20.80 15.04 8.51
C THR A 201 20.11 14.04 9.44
N ARG A 202 20.85 13.13 10.08
CA ARG A 202 20.32 12.19 11.09
C ARG A 202 20.04 12.83 12.44
N THR A 203 20.60 14.01 12.71
CA THR A 203 20.51 14.71 14.02
C THR A 203 19.40 15.76 14.09
N VAL A 204 18.63 15.92 13.00
CA VAL A 204 17.49 16.84 12.90
C VAL A 204 16.20 16.09 12.59
N THR A 205 15.04 16.73 12.79
CA THR A 205 13.72 16.13 12.47
C THR A 205 13.51 15.97 10.96
N ARG A 206 12.81 14.91 10.51
CA ARG A 206 12.55 14.68 9.07
C ARG A 206 11.68 15.78 8.49
N LYS A 207 10.77 16.28 9.33
CA LYS A 207 9.88 17.40 9.00
C LYS A 207 10.69 18.64 8.65
N SER A 208 11.60 19.08 9.53
CA SER A 208 12.46 20.26 9.28
C SER A 208 13.35 20.07 8.06
N LEU A 209 14.00 18.90 7.94
CA LEU A 209 14.85 18.56 6.81
C LEU A 209 14.12 18.65 5.45
N ARG A 210 12.95 18.03 5.34
CA ARG A 210 12.15 18.02 4.11
C ARG A 210 11.51 19.37 3.82
N HIS A 211 11.25 20.19 4.85
CA HIS A 211 10.79 21.56 4.66
C HIS A 211 11.88 22.45 4.03
N SER A 212 13.16 22.12 4.21
CA SER A 212 14.29 22.82 3.58
C SER A 212 14.68 22.26 2.20
N ILE A 213 14.02 21.22 1.71
CA ILE A 213 14.36 20.56 0.45
C ILE A 213 13.12 20.45 -0.45
N ALA A 214 13.12 21.19 -1.55
CA ALA A 214 12.15 21.04 -2.62
C ALA A 214 12.60 19.95 -3.61
N THR A 215 11.70 19.07 -4.04
CA THR A 215 12.00 18.01 -5.02
C THR A 215 10.93 17.91 -6.09
N VAL A 216 11.35 17.93 -7.35
CA VAL A 216 10.50 17.69 -8.51
C VAL A 216 10.83 16.33 -9.10
N PHE A 217 9.90 15.38 -9.00
CA PHE A 217 10.09 14.03 -9.51
C PHE A 217 9.93 13.97 -11.04
N GLN A 218 10.51 12.93 -11.66
CA GLN A 218 10.33 12.65 -13.09
C GLN A 218 8.89 12.26 -13.42
N ASP A 219 8.24 11.47 -12.55
CA ASP A 219 6.80 11.24 -12.61
C ASP A 219 6.12 12.20 -11.64
N ALA A 220 5.52 13.26 -12.19
CA ALA A 220 4.76 14.26 -11.47
C ALA A 220 3.41 13.69 -11.00
N GLY A 221 3.46 12.85 -9.96
CA GLY A 221 2.28 12.26 -9.32
C GLY A 221 1.36 13.34 -8.76
N LEU A 222 0.15 13.43 -9.30
CA LEU A 222 -0.90 14.31 -8.80
C LEU A 222 -1.96 13.50 -8.05
N LEU A 223 -2.47 14.11 -6.99
CA LEU A 223 -3.59 13.59 -6.21
C LEU A 223 -4.88 13.86 -6.98
N ASN A 224 -5.88 12.97 -6.82
CA ASN A 224 -7.21 13.17 -7.40
C ASN A 224 -7.98 14.27 -6.63
N ARG A 225 -7.57 15.52 -6.83
CA ARG A 225 -8.05 16.76 -6.19
C ARG A 225 -7.97 17.91 -7.21
N SER A 226 -8.35 19.13 -6.80
CA SER A 226 -8.20 20.32 -7.65
C SER A 226 -6.73 20.61 -7.97
N ILE A 227 -6.46 21.44 -8.98
CA ILE A 227 -5.11 21.93 -9.28
C ILE A 227 -4.57 22.72 -8.09
N GLU A 228 -5.40 23.59 -7.49
CA GLU A 228 -5.06 24.36 -6.30
C GLU A 228 -4.60 23.48 -5.15
N ASP A 229 -5.39 22.46 -4.80
CA ASP A 229 -5.07 21.52 -3.73
C ASP A 229 -3.78 20.76 -4.01
N ASN A 230 -3.53 20.44 -5.28
CA ASN A 230 -2.30 19.78 -5.70
C ASN A 230 -1.07 20.67 -5.51
N ILE A 231 -1.17 21.99 -5.72
CA ILE A 231 -0.06 22.93 -5.47
C ILE A 231 0.12 23.13 -3.96
N ARG A 232 -0.99 23.29 -3.22
CA ARG A 232 -1.04 23.47 -1.75
C ARG A 232 -0.39 22.32 -0.95
N VAL A 233 -0.19 21.14 -1.55
CA VAL A 233 0.59 20.05 -0.93
C VAL A 233 1.99 20.49 -0.51
N GLY A 234 2.63 21.40 -1.26
CA GLY A 234 3.96 21.91 -0.94
C GLY A 234 4.00 22.71 0.36
N ARG A 235 2.94 23.50 0.61
CA ARG A 235 2.77 24.30 1.83
C ARG A 235 1.28 24.46 2.15
N ALA A 236 0.84 23.74 3.19
CA ALA A 236 -0.57 23.60 3.54
C ALA A 236 -1.26 24.94 3.89
N ASP A 237 -0.52 25.87 4.48
CA ASP A 237 -0.94 27.19 4.91
C ASP A 237 -0.76 28.29 3.84
N ALA A 238 -0.36 27.94 2.62
CA ALA A 238 -0.22 28.91 1.53
C ALA A 238 -1.56 29.59 1.20
N THR A 239 -1.56 30.90 0.98
CA THR A 239 -2.76 31.62 0.53
C THR A 239 -3.02 31.36 -0.96
N ASN A 240 -4.22 31.66 -1.44
CA ASN A 240 -4.55 31.49 -2.86
C ASN A 240 -3.67 32.38 -3.76
N ASP A 241 -3.33 33.58 -3.29
CA ASP A 241 -2.43 34.48 -4.02
C ASP A 241 -1.02 33.90 -4.15
N GLU A 242 -0.51 33.23 -3.11
CA GLU A 242 0.79 32.57 -3.16
C GLU A 242 0.77 31.35 -4.09
N ILE A 243 -0.34 30.60 -4.10
CA ILE A 243 -0.53 29.48 -5.04
C ILE A 243 -0.55 29.99 -6.49
N HIS A 244 -1.26 31.09 -6.75
CA HIS A 244 -1.30 31.70 -8.07
C HIS A 244 0.08 32.25 -8.50
N ALA A 245 0.82 32.85 -7.55
CA ALA A 245 2.18 33.31 -7.79
C ALA A 245 3.12 32.14 -8.14
N ALA A 246 3.04 31.02 -7.40
CA ALA A 246 3.83 29.82 -7.66
C ALA A 246 3.49 29.20 -9.03
N ALA A 247 2.21 29.10 -9.35
CA ALA A 247 1.75 28.63 -10.67
C ALA A 247 2.20 29.57 -11.81
N THR A 248 2.24 30.87 -11.59
CA THR A 248 2.77 31.84 -12.56
C THR A 248 4.27 31.65 -12.75
N ALA A 249 5.03 31.52 -11.66
CA ALA A 249 6.47 31.27 -11.70
C ALA A 249 6.82 29.94 -12.41
N ALA A 250 5.96 28.93 -12.28
CA ALA A 250 6.09 27.64 -12.96
C ALA A 250 5.54 27.63 -14.40
N ALA A 251 5.13 28.78 -14.95
CA ALA A 251 4.48 28.92 -16.25
C ALA A 251 3.23 28.02 -16.42
N ALA A 252 2.50 27.81 -15.32
CA ALA A 252 1.29 27.00 -15.27
C ALA A 252 -0.01 27.82 -15.38
N GLN A 253 0.03 29.11 -15.00
CA GLN A 253 -1.14 29.99 -14.96
C GLN A 253 -2.01 29.93 -16.23
N ASP A 254 -1.39 30.06 -17.41
CA ASP A 254 -2.13 30.19 -18.67
C ASP A 254 -2.98 28.96 -18.99
N PHE A 255 -2.43 27.76 -18.81
CA PHE A 255 -3.19 26.53 -19.09
C PHE A 255 -4.21 26.23 -18.00
N ILE A 256 -3.95 26.65 -16.76
CA ILE A 256 -4.91 26.52 -15.66
C ILE A 256 -6.13 27.38 -15.96
N LEU A 257 -5.93 28.66 -16.30
CA LEU A 257 -7.00 29.59 -16.63
C LEU A 257 -7.76 29.25 -17.92
N ALA A 258 -7.13 28.52 -18.84
CA ALA A 258 -7.80 28.02 -20.04
C ALA A 258 -8.83 26.90 -19.75
N LYS A 259 -8.78 26.27 -18.57
CA LYS A 259 -9.77 25.25 -18.16
C LYS A 259 -11.04 25.92 -17.66
N SER A 260 -12.19 25.27 -17.88
CA SER A 260 -13.50 25.82 -17.50
C SER A 260 -13.62 26.20 -16.03
N ASN A 261 -12.93 25.46 -15.15
CA ASN A 261 -12.97 25.66 -13.70
C ASN A 261 -11.67 26.25 -13.16
N GLY A 262 -10.75 26.71 -14.01
CA GLY A 262 -9.48 27.29 -13.56
C GLY A 262 -8.73 26.39 -12.57
N TYR A 263 -8.39 26.98 -11.42
CA TYR A 263 -7.72 26.35 -10.28
C TYR A 263 -8.53 25.23 -9.60
N ASP A 264 -9.86 25.31 -9.67
CA ASP A 264 -10.79 24.31 -9.12
C ASP A 264 -10.91 23.06 -10.01
N THR A 265 -10.20 23.00 -11.14
CA THR A 265 -10.27 21.84 -12.03
C THR A 265 -9.70 20.59 -11.35
N VAL A 266 -10.51 19.54 -11.23
CA VAL A 266 -10.10 18.25 -10.67
C VAL A 266 -9.28 17.48 -11.70
N VAL A 267 -8.03 17.11 -11.36
CA VAL A 267 -7.07 16.55 -12.33
C VAL A 267 -7.27 15.06 -12.65
N GLY A 268 -8.12 14.37 -11.88
CA GLY A 268 -8.37 12.93 -12.01
C GLY A 268 -7.26 12.06 -11.39
N GLU A 269 -7.43 10.74 -11.47
CA GLU A 269 -6.46 9.78 -10.97
C GLU A 269 -5.09 9.98 -11.66
N ARG A 270 -4.04 10.18 -10.84
CA ARG A 270 -2.66 10.47 -11.29
C ARG A 270 -2.55 11.64 -12.28
N GLY A 271 -3.52 12.57 -12.29
CA GLY A 271 -3.51 13.69 -13.22
C GLY A 271 -3.80 13.31 -14.67
N GLY A 272 -4.58 12.24 -14.90
CA GLY A 272 -4.89 11.73 -16.25
C GLY A 272 -5.55 12.75 -17.19
N GLN A 273 -6.11 13.85 -16.69
CA GLN A 273 -6.70 14.93 -17.49
C GLN A 273 -5.68 16.01 -17.93
N LEU A 274 -4.40 15.82 -17.63
CA LEU A 274 -3.32 16.75 -17.94
C LEU A 274 -2.28 16.07 -18.83
N SER A 275 -1.68 16.84 -19.73
CA SER A 275 -0.49 16.43 -20.48
C SER A 275 0.72 16.26 -19.53
N GLY A 276 1.73 15.52 -19.98
CA GLY A 276 2.95 15.32 -19.18
C GLY A 276 3.65 16.63 -18.79
N GLY A 277 3.70 17.60 -19.70
CA GLY A 277 4.30 18.91 -19.43
C GLY A 277 3.48 19.76 -18.45
N GLU A 278 2.15 19.69 -18.49
CA GLU A 278 1.29 20.36 -17.50
C GLU A 278 1.47 19.75 -16.11
N ARG A 279 1.54 18.41 -16.00
CA ARG A 279 1.82 17.75 -14.73
C ARG A 279 3.16 18.18 -14.15
N GLN A 280 4.20 18.29 -14.99
CA GLN A 280 5.52 18.74 -14.55
C GLN A 280 5.48 20.17 -14.03
N ARG A 281 4.77 21.08 -14.70
CA ARG A 281 4.62 22.47 -14.26
C ARG A 281 3.87 22.59 -12.93
N ILE A 282 2.84 21.77 -12.70
CA ILE A 282 2.18 21.71 -11.38
C ILE A 282 3.14 21.16 -10.31
N ALA A 283 3.94 20.15 -10.63
CA ALA A 283 4.94 19.64 -9.70
C ALA A 283 6.03 20.68 -9.37
N ILE A 284 6.41 21.53 -10.33
CA ILE A 284 7.31 22.67 -10.10
C ILE A 284 6.63 23.73 -9.23
N ALA A 285 5.37 24.07 -9.48
CA ALA A 285 4.63 25.04 -8.65
C ALA A 285 4.43 24.54 -7.20
N ARG A 286 4.35 23.22 -7.00
CA ARG A 286 4.27 22.57 -5.68
C ARG A 286 5.59 22.65 -4.92
N ALA A 287 6.72 22.60 -5.62
CA ALA A 287 8.06 22.53 -5.05
C ALA A 287 8.52 23.92 -4.60
#